data_AF-A0A1G3B1G5-F1
#
_entry.id   AF-A0A1G3B1G5-F1
#
_cell.length_a   1.000
_cell.length_b   1.000
_cell.length_c   1.000
_cell.angle_alpha   90.00
_cell.angle_beta   90.00
_cell.angle_gamma   90.00
#
_symmetry.space_group_name_H-M   'P 1'
#
loop_
_entity.id
_entity.type
_entity.pdbx_description
1 polymer ?
#
loop_
_entity_poly.entity_id
_entity_poly.type
_entity_poly.pdbx_seq_one_letter_code
_entity_poly.pdbx_strand_id
1 'polypeptide(L)'
;MPFFFLAGTAFAQPLEELKKQLDETREIIKKQQEIIESQKAKIELLEKAIKEKVPPEVAERETLLKESIERGKNIYSSKGCLECHGEEGQGAKGPVLKGVILKYDEEFLVLSITNPTVHHGPKALMPAFAGLQNDEVGDVLNFLTTFTPGRENLERIERGKRLWNKLGCLQCHGLRGEGGVTGPAIIGITKKYKYDWIRLCITRPEVHHGKKTEMPAFSEVPFMDVEAVIDFMNTF
;
A
#
# COMPACT_ATOMS: atom_id res chain seq x y z
N MET A 1 -52.67 -22.78 25.01
CA MET A 1 -52.22 -24.06 24.44
C MET A 1 -50.69 -24.03 24.36
N PRO A 2 -49.96 -25.04 24.83
CA PRO A 2 -48.52 -25.12 24.66
C PRO A 2 -48.17 -25.63 23.26
N PHE A 3 -47.05 -25.16 22.69
CA PHE A 3 -46.38 -25.80 21.56
C PHE A 3 -44.97 -26.22 21.98
N PHE A 4 -44.52 -27.36 21.46
CA PHE A 4 -43.41 -28.12 22.03
C PHE A 4 -42.03 -27.58 21.62
N PHE A 5 -41.07 -27.69 22.54
CA PHE A 5 -39.65 -27.69 22.21
C PHE A 5 -39.33 -28.95 21.38
N LEU A 6 -38.97 -28.77 20.12
CA LEU A 6 -38.42 -29.86 19.29
C LEU A 6 -36.92 -30.02 19.60
N ALA A 7 -36.60 -30.96 20.49
CA ALA A 7 -35.22 -31.36 20.74
C ALA A 7 -34.68 -32.11 19.51
N GLY A 8 -33.75 -31.49 18.77
CA GLY A 8 -33.10 -32.12 17.63
C GLY A 8 -32.19 -33.27 18.07
N THR A 9 -32.59 -34.50 17.83
CA THR A 9 -31.77 -35.68 18.12
C THR A 9 -30.62 -35.77 17.12
N ALA A 10 -29.40 -35.46 17.57
CA ALA A 10 -28.18 -35.75 16.82
C ALA A 10 -28.04 -37.28 16.66
N PHE A 11 -28.34 -37.80 15.47
CA PHE A 11 -28.06 -39.18 15.12
C PHE A 11 -26.55 -39.39 15.10
N ALA A 12 -26.02 -40.13 16.07
CA ALA A 12 -24.62 -40.53 16.07
C ALA A 12 -24.31 -41.37 14.82
N GLN A 13 -23.29 -40.98 14.06
CA GLN A 13 -22.84 -41.73 12.90
C GLN A 13 -22.44 -43.16 13.30
N PRO A 14 -22.75 -44.19 12.49
CA PRO A 14 -22.28 -45.54 12.72
C PRO A 14 -20.75 -45.60 12.82
N LEU A 15 -20.23 -46.39 13.76
CA LEU A 15 -18.80 -46.50 14.04
C LEU A 15 -17.96 -46.86 12.80
N GLU A 16 -18.49 -47.67 11.89
CA GLU A 16 -17.78 -48.09 10.68
C GLU A 16 -17.62 -46.95 9.66
N GLU A 17 -18.61 -46.05 9.58
CA GLU A 17 -18.52 -44.85 8.74
C GLU A 17 -17.51 -43.85 9.34
N LEU A 18 -17.46 -43.73 10.67
CA LEU A 18 -16.45 -42.90 11.35
C LEU A 18 -15.02 -43.45 11.17
N LYS A 19 -14.82 -44.78 11.17
CA LYS A 19 -13.52 -45.38 10.81
C LYS A 19 -13.14 -45.07 9.36
N LYS A 20 -14.06 -45.29 8.42
CA LYS A 20 -13.84 -45.02 6.99
C LYS A 20 -13.45 -43.55 6.76
N GLN A 21 -14.17 -42.61 7.36
CA GLN A 21 -13.86 -41.18 7.30
C GLN A 21 -12.51 -40.84 7.95
N LEU A 22 -12.13 -41.52 9.05
CA LEU A 22 -10.81 -41.36 9.68
C LEU A 22 -9.67 -41.84 8.77
N ASP A 23 -9.83 -42.98 8.10
CA ASP A 23 -8.79 -43.54 7.23
C ASP A 23 -8.69 -42.80 5.88
N GLU A 24 -9.81 -42.34 5.32
CA GLU A 24 -9.82 -41.38 4.21
C GLU A 24 -9.11 -40.07 4.59
N THR A 25 -9.37 -39.54 5.79
CA THR A 25 -8.71 -38.33 6.31
C THR A 25 -7.20 -38.55 6.51
N ARG A 26 -6.77 -39.73 6.97
CA ARG A 26 -5.34 -40.08 7.15
C ARG A 26 -4.58 -40.07 5.82
N GLU A 27 -5.12 -40.70 4.78
CA GLU A 27 -4.47 -40.69 3.46
C GLU A 27 -4.52 -39.30 2.78
N ILE A 28 -5.54 -38.49 3.05
CA ILE A 28 -5.56 -37.06 2.65
C ILE A 28 -4.43 -36.28 3.34
N ILE A 29 -4.26 -36.43 4.65
CA ILE A 29 -3.20 -35.76 5.43
C ILE A 29 -1.81 -36.17 4.91
N LYS A 30 -1.58 -37.46 4.68
CA LYS A 30 -0.32 -38.00 4.15
C LYS A 30 0.00 -37.45 2.76
N LYS A 31 -0.98 -37.42 1.86
CA LYS A 31 -0.83 -36.81 0.53
C LYS A 31 -0.60 -35.30 0.59
N GLN A 32 -1.19 -34.60 1.56
CA GLN A 32 -0.88 -33.18 1.81
C GLN A 32 0.55 -32.99 2.33
N GLN A 33 1.06 -33.86 3.20
CA GLN A 33 2.45 -33.84 3.67
C GLN A 33 3.43 -34.04 2.51
N GLU A 34 3.20 -35.01 1.62
CA GLU A 34 4.01 -35.23 0.40
C GLU A 34 4.06 -33.97 -0.49
N ILE A 35 2.93 -33.27 -0.65
CA ILE A 35 2.86 -32.00 -1.39
C ILE A 35 3.62 -30.88 -0.66
N ILE A 36 3.51 -30.79 0.67
CA ILE A 36 4.20 -29.78 1.49
C ILE A 36 5.72 -29.95 1.43
N GLU A 37 6.25 -31.17 1.57
CA GLU A 37 7.70 -31.40 1.47
C GLU A 37 8.22 -31.13 0.04
N SER A 38 7.44 -31.48 -1.00
CA SER A 38 7.76 -31.12 -2.39
C SER A 38 7.80 -29.60 -2.60
N GLN A 39 6.88 -28.84 -1.98
CA GLN A 39 6.85 -27.39 -2.03
C GLN A 39 8.01 -26.76 -1.25
N LYS A 40 8.35 -27.26 -0.07
CA LYS A 40 9.54 -26.83 0.72
C LYS A 40 10.84 -26.99 -0.07
N ALA A 41 11.07 -28.17 -0.65
CA ALA A 41 12.27 -28.43 -1.47
C ALA A 41 12.34 -27.47 -2.69
N LYS A 42 11.20 -27.12 -3.27
CA LYS A 42 11.13 -26.12 -4.35
C LYS A 42 11.42 -24.70 -3.85
N ILE A 43 10.98 -24.33 -2.64
CA ILE A 43 11.29 -23.04 -2.02
C ILE A 43 12.80 -22.93 -1.76
N GLU A 44 13.41 -23.93 -1.13
CA GLU A 44 14.86 -23.95 -0.85
C GLU A 44 15.71 -23.80 -2.13
N LEU A 45 15.33 -24.50 -3.21
CA LEU A 45 15.97 -24.37 -4.52
C LEU A 45 15.81 -22.96 -5.12
N LEU A 46 14.66 -22.31 -4.91
CA LEU A 46 14.41 -20.94 -5.38
C LEU A 46 15.17 -19.91 -4.54
N GLU A 47 15.19 -20.03 -3.21
CA GLU A 47 15.96 -19.17 -2.31
C GLU A 47 17.45 -19.21 -2.63
N LYS A 48 18.00 -20.42 -2.86
CA LYS A 48 19.37 -20.61 -3.34
C LYS A 48 19.60 -19.92 -4.69
N ALA A 49 18.73 -20.16 -5.67
CA ALA A 49 18.86 -19.58 -7.02
C ALA A 49 18.66 -18.05 -7.06
N ILE A 50 17.94 -17.47 -6.08
CA ILE A 50 17.86 -16.02 -5.86
C ILE A 50 19.19 -15.53 -5.27
N LYS A 51 19.69 -16.16 -4.20
CA LYS A 51 20.95 -15.78 -3.54
C LYS A 51 22.17 -15.85 -4.46
N GLU A 52 22.18 -16.78 -5.42
CA GLU A 52 23.24 -16.89 -6.45
C GLU A 52 23.12 -15.84 -7.58
N LYS A 53 21.97 -15.15 -7.71
CA LYS A 53 21.70 -14.18 -8.79
C LYS A 53 21.60 -12.73 -8.33
N VAL A 54 21.31 -12.48 -7.06
CA VAL A 54 21.38 -11.13 -6.47
C VAL A 54 22.87 -10.75 -6.34
N PRO A 55 23.34 -9.67 -6.99
CA PRO A 55 24.73 -9.23 -6.86
C PRO A 55 25.07 -8.90 -5.39
N PRO A 56 26.29 -9.16 -4.90
CA PRO A 56 26.66 -8.88 -3.51
C PRO A 56 26.38 -7.43 -3.08
N GLU A 57 26.66 -6.47 -3.95
CA GLU A 57 26.36 -5.03 -3.77
C GLU A 57 24.87 -4.75 -3.52
N VAL A 58 23.96 -5.51 -4.15
CA VAL A 58 22.51 -5.36 -3.97
C VAL A 58 22.08 -5.97 -2.63
N ALA A 59 22.63 -7.12 -2.24
CA ALA A 59 22.36 -7.75 -0.95
C ALA A 59 22.88 -6.91 0.24
N GLU A 60 24.05 -6.29 0.07
CA GLU A 60 24.62 -5.33 1.01
C GLU A 60 23.74 -4.08 1.13
N ARG A 61 23.37 -3.47 -0.01
CA ARG A 61 22.46 -2.31 -0.05
C ARG A 61 21.08 -2.59 0.57
N GLU A 62 20.51 -3.77 0.32
CA GLU A 62 19.28 -4.21 0.98
C GLU A 62 19.42 -4.32 2.50
N THR A 63 20.57 -4.78 2.99
CA THR A 63 20.85 -4.93 4.42
C THR A 63 20.99 -3.57 5.08
N LEU A 64 21.80 -2.68 4.50
CA LEU A 64 21.96 -1.30 4.94
C LEU A 64 20.62 -0.52 4.94
N LEU A 65 19.74 -0.76 3.97
CA LEU A 65 18.40 -0.17 3.94
C LEU A 65 17.50 -0.72 5.05
N LYS A 66 17.53 -2.02 5.34
CA LYS A 66 16.77 -2.63 6.44
C LYS A 66 17.22 -2.10 7.80
N GLU A 67 18.52 -1.94 8.00
CA GLU A 67 19.09 -1.29 9.19
C GLU A 67 18.68 0.19 9.30
N SER A 68 18.72 0.93 8.19
CA SER A 68 18.29 2.33 8.11
C SER A 68 16.82 2.51 8.47
N ILE A 69 15.95 1.65 7.95
CA ILE A 69 14.51 1.61 8.28
C ILE A 69 14.30 1.35 9.78
N GLU A 70 15.04 0.42 10.39
CA GLU A 70 14.87 0.13 11.82
C GLU A 70 15.46 1.25 12.71
N ARG A 71 16.58 1.89 12.33
CA ARG A 71 17.07 3.12 13.00
C ARG A 71 16.04 4.23 12.91
N GLY A 72 15.49 4.49 11.72
CA GLY A 72 14.46 5.49 11.47
C GLY A 72 13.18 5.27 12.27
N LYS A 73 12.75 4.02 12.41
CA LYS A 73 11.63 3.59 13.27
C LYS A 73 11.89 3.88 14.75
N ASN A 74 13.10 3.58 15.23
CA ASN A 74 13.49 3.88 16.61
C ASN A 74 13.60 5.40 16.87
N ILE A 75 14.03 6.19 15.89
CA ILE A 75 13.99 7.67 15.96
C ILE A 75 12.54 8.17 15.95
N TYR A 76 11.69 7.70 15.04
CA TYR A 76 10.27 8.09 14.93
C TYR A 76 9.48 7.80 16.22
N SER A 77 9.79 6.69 16.90
CA SER A 77 9.25 6.39 18.23
C SER A 77 9.86 7.28 19.32
N SER A 78 11.18 7.28 19.49
CA SER A 78 11.86 7.96 20.61
C SER A 78 11.80 9.50 20.58
N LYS A 79 11.55 10.11 19.42
CA LYS A 79 11.38 11.58 19.28
C LYS A 79 9.91 12.02 19.36
N GLY A 80 8.96 11.10 19.54
CA GLY A 80 7.54 11.40 19.77
C GLY A 80 6.71 11.68 18.52
N CYS A 81 7.09 11.10 17.36
CA CYS A 81 6.38 11.36 16.09
C CYS A 81 5.04 10.61 16.01
N LEU A 82 4.96 9.40 16.57
CA LEU A 82 3.77 8.54 16.50
C LEU A 82 2.58 9.08 17.29
N GLU A 83 2.81 9.90 18.32
CA GLU A 83 1.77 10.53 19.16
C GLU A 83 0.96 11.60 18.41
N CYS A 84 1.48 12.06 17.27
CA CYS A 84 0.82 12.97 16.36
C CYS A 84 0.47 12.30 15.02
N HIS A 85 1.37 11.51 14.45
CA HIS A 85 1.23 10.95 13.10
C HIS A 85 0.78 9.48 13.04
N GLY A 86 0.71 8.78 14.18
CA GLY A 86 0.35 7.37 14.27
C GLY A 86 1.52 6.42 13.95
N GLU A 87 1.45 5.19 14.46
CA GLU A 87 2.50 4.16 14.35
C GLU A 87 2.82 3.77 12.89
N GLU A 88 1.82 3.78 12.01
CA GLU A 88 1.95 3.53 10.56
C GLU A 88 1.78 4.82 9.73
N GLY A 89 1.90 6.01 10.33
CA GLY A 89 1.64 7.27 9.65
C GLY A 89 0.17 7.53 9.31
N GLN A 90 -0.79 6.87 9.98
CA GLN A 90 -2.23 7.00 9.73
C GLN A 90 -2.83 8.38 10.08
N GLY A 91 -2.08 9.24 10.78
CA GLY A 91 -2.52 10.54 11.29
C GLY A 91 -3.31 10.45 12.60
N ALA A 92 -3.28 11.51 13.39
CA ALA A 92 -4.10 11.68 14.59
C ALA A 92 -4.23 13.17 14.95
N LYS A 93 -3.30 13.70 15.75
CA LYS A 93 -3.17 15.15 16.05
C LYS A 93 -2.41 15.88 14.95
N GLY A 94 -1.47 15.18 14.31
CA GLY A 94 -0.73 15.61 13.12
C GLY A 94 -1.28 14.95 11.85
N PRO A 95 -0.87 15.46 10.67
CA PRO A 95 -1.35 14.98 9.38
C PRO A 95 -0.92 13.53 9.07
N VAL A 96 -1.68 12.90 8.19
CA VAL A 96 -1.40 11.56 7.63
C VAL A 96 -0.05 11.57 6.89
N LEU A 97 0.82 10.61 7.20
CA LEU A 97 2.11 10.37 6.54
C LEU A 97 2.10 9.18 5.56
N LYS A 98 1.01 8.40 5.48
CA LYS A 98 0.89 7.32 4.48
C LYS A 98 1.06 7.89 3.06
N GLY A 99 2.06 7.38 2.33
CA GLY A 99 2.46 7.87 1.01
C GLY A 99 3.10 9.27 0.98
N VAL A 100 3.60 9.82 2.10
CA VAL A 100 4.17 11.19 2.16
C VAL A 100 5.44 11.34 1.31
N ILE A 101 6.27 10.30 1.25
CA ILE A 101 7.49 10.22 0.42
C ILE A 101 7.22 10.19 -1.09
N LEU A 102 5.95 10.00 -1.49
CA LEU A 102 5.50 10.16 -2.87
C LEU A 102 4.89 11.56 -3.11
N LYS A 103 4.58 12.32 -2.05
CA LYS A 103 3.86 13.60 -2.14
C LYS A 103 4.81 14.79 -2.31
N TYR A 104 5.98 14.70 -1.70
CA TYR A 104 6.96 15.78 -1.61
C TYR A 104 8.36 15.21 -1.86
N ASP A 105 9.24 16.06 -2.36
CA ASP A 105 10.67 15.76 -2.49
C ASP A 105 11.39 15.67 -1.14
N GLU A 106 12.61 15.14 -1.17
CA GLU A 106 13.46 14.93 0.00
C GLU A 106 13.81 16.24 0.71
N GLU A 107 14.03 17.34 -0.02
CA GLU A 107 14.35 18.65 0.55
C GLU A 107 13.19 19.19 1.41
N PHE A 108 11.96 19.16 0.88
CA PHE A 108 10.76 19.53 1.63
C PHE A 108 10.57 18.65 2.87
N LEU A 109 10.86 17.36 2.80
CA LEU A 109 10.71 16.42 3.92
C LEU A 109 11.78 16.65 5.01
N VAL A 110 13.05 16.83 4.63
CA VAL A 110 14.14 17.21 5.54
C VAL A 110 13.83 18.54 6.23
N LEU A 111 13.39 19.55 5.48
CA LEU A 111 12.99 20.85 6.03
C LEU A 111 11.74 20.75 6.92
N SER A 112 10.77 19.89 6.58
CA SER A 112 9.58 19.66 7.42
C SER A 112 9.92 19.00 8.76
N ILE A 113 10.95 18.15 8.82
CA ILE A 113 11.43 17.52 10.07
C ILE A 113 12.30 18.50 10.87
N THR A 114 13.30 19.11 10.22
CA THR A 114 14.31 19.92 10.91
C THR A 114 13.82 21.34 11.25
N ASN A 115 13.04 21.97 10.37
CA ASN A 115 12.52 23.33 10.55
C ASN A 115 11.11 23.52 9.92
N PRO A 116 10.06 22.89 10.47
CA PRO A 116 8.71 22.90 9.91
C PRO A 116 8.12 24.30 9.69
N THR A 117 8.62 25.32 10.39
CA THR A 117 8.14 26.70 10.28
C THR A 117 8.43 27.34 8.92
N VAL A 118 9.40 26.82 8.15
CA VAL A 118 9.75 27.34 6.80
C VAL A 118 8.59 27.18 5.82
N HIS A 119 7.90 26.04 5.85
CA HIS A 119 6.78 25.74 4.94
C HIS A 119 5.41 25.92 5.58
N HIS A 120 5.30 25.72 6.90
CA HIS A 120 4.03 25.74 7.63
C HIS A 120 3.83 27.02 8.46
N GLY A 121 4.79 27.94 8.44
CA GLY A 121 4.76 29.23 9.14
C GLY A 121 4.98 29.15 10.65
N PRO A 122 4.98 30.30 11.35
CA PRO A 122 5.26 30.39 12.79
C PRO A 122 4.15 29.82 13.69
N LYS A 123 3.10 29.21 13.11
CA LYS A 123 2.03 28.49 13.81
C LYS A 123 2.11 26.97 13.64
N ALA A 124 3.21 26.46 13.08
CA ALA A 124 3.47 25.03 12.98
C ALA A 124 3.46 24.39 14.38
N LEU A 125 2.63 23.37 14.58
CA LEU A 125 2.55 22.61 15.84
C LEU A 125 3.53 21.43 15.90
N MET A 126 4.12 21.06 14.76
CA MET A 126 5.19 20.07 14.68
C MET A 126 6.47 20.66 15.29
N PRO A 127 7.12 20.00 16.27
CA PRO A 127 8.40 20.45 16.80
C PRO A 127 9.48 20.51 15.71
N ALA A 128 10.43 21.45 15.86
CA ALA A 128 11.61 21.50 15.01
C ALA A 128 12.65 20.51 15.52
N PHE A 129 12.87 19.41 14.81
CA PHE A 129 13.84 18.36 15.18
C PHE A 129 15.27 18.70 14.72
N ALA A 130 15.65 19.98 14.78
CA ALA A 130 16.94 20.52 14.34
C ALA A 130 18.19 19.97 15.07
N GLY A 131 18.00 19.15 16.11
CA GLY A 131 19.08 18.40 16.77
C GLY A 131 19.37 17.04 16.12
N LEU A 132 18.55 16.56 15.18
CA LEU A 132 18.85 15.36 14.40
C LEU A 132 19.98 15.64 13.39
N GLN A 133 20.85 14.66 13.22
CA GLN A 133 21.86 14.67 12.16
C GLN A 133 21.23 14.29 10.80
N ASN A 134 21.91 14.62 9.68
CA ASN A 134 21.36 14.39 8.33
C ASN A 134 21.11 12.90 8.02
N ASP A 135 21.94 12.02 8.57
CA ASP A 135 21.78 10.56 8.51
C ASP A 135 20.63 10.05 9.40
N GLU A 136 20.47 10.59 10.62
CA GLU A 136 19.26 10.34 11.44
C GLU A 136 17.96 10.74 10.71
N VAL A 137 17.96 11.88 9.99
CA VAL A 137 16.80 12.30 9.18
C VAL A 137 16.62 11.38 7.98
N GLY A 138 17.69 11.00 7.27
CA GLY A 138 17.64 10.05 6.16
C GLY A 138 17.09 8.67 6.57
N ASP A 139 17.49 8.17 7.75
CA ASP A 139 16.95 6.96 8.36
C ASP A 139 15.42 7.09 8.60
N VAL A 140 14.96 8.22 9.16
CA VAL A 140 13.52 8.49 9.31
C VAL A 140 12.80 8.51 7.96
N LEU A 141 13.35 9.15 6.93
CA LEU A 141 12.74 9.16 5.60
C LEU A 141 12.67 7.75 4.99
N ASN A 142 13.72 6.94 5.17
CA ASN A 142 13.72 5.53 4.78
C ASN A 142 12.63 4.74 5.53
N PHE A 143 12.43 4.97 6.83
CA PHE A 143 11.30 4.39 7.57
C PHE A 143 9.93 4.85 7.03
N LEU A 144 9.77 6.13 6.67
CA LEU A 144 8.53 6.64 6.06
C LEU A 144 8.22 5.99 4.69
N THR A 145 9.20 5.37 4.01
CA THR A 145 8.91 4.55 2.81
C THR A 145 8.01 3.35 3.13
N THR A 146 8.10 2.78 4.34
CA THR A 146 7.25 1.66 4.77
C THR A 146 5.77 2.06 4.90
N PHE A 147 5.49 3.36 5.10
CA PHE A 147 4.13 3.91 5.09
C PHE A 147 3.59 4.13 3.66
N THR A 148 4.34 3.72 2.63
CA THR A 148 3.85 3.61 1.26
C THR A 148 3.34 2.20 1.02
N PRO A 149 2.02 1.95 1.06
CA PRO A 149 1.51 0.61 0.80
C PRO A 149 1.79 0.24 -0.67
N GLY A 150 2.31 -0.97 -0.92
CA GLY A 150 2.80 -1.38 -2.24
C GLY A 150 1.80 -1.12 -3.38
N ARG A 151 2.29 -0.69 -4.55
CA ARG A 151 1.44 -0.35 -5.73
C ARG A 151 0.67 -1.58 -6.24
N GLU A 152 1.20 -2.78 -6.04
CA GLU A 152 0.60 -4.07 -6.38
C GLU A 152 -0.38 -4.61 -5.31
N ASN A 153 -0.74 -3.81 -4.30
CA ASN A 153 -1.72 -4.21 -3.28
C ASN A 153 -3.11 -4.39 -3.92
N LEU A 154 -3.54 -5.65 -4.05
CA LEU A 154 -4.80 -6.05 -4.68
C LEU A 154 -6.05 -5.41 -4.04
N GLU A 155 -6.06 -5.23 -2.71
CA GLU A 155 -7.18 -4.56 -2.02
C GLU A 155 -7.28 -3.09 -2.44
N ARG A 156 -6.14 -2.40 -2.55
CA ARG A 156 -6.09 -1.00 -2.99
C ARG A 156 -6.37 -0.86 -4.49
N ILE A 157 -5.93 -1.80 -5.33
CA ILE A 157 -6.31 -1.85 -6.76
C ILE A 157 -7.82 -2.01 -6.91
N GLU A 158 -8.46 -2.92 -6.15
CA GLU A 158 -9.91 -3.10 -6.20
C GLU A 158 -10.68 -1.93 -5.56
N ARG A 159 -10.11 -1.24 -4.55
CA ARG A 159 -10.59 0.07 -4.07
C ARG A 159 -10.53 1.11 -5.18
N GLY A 160 -9.44 1.16 -5.93
CA GLY A 160 -9.24 2.01 -7.11
C GLY A 160 -10.28 1.78 -8.19
N LYS A 161 -10.54 0.51 -8.52
CA LYS A 161 -11.59 0.09 -9.46
C LYS A 161 -12.99 0.51 -9.01
N ARG A 162 -13.30 0.41 -7.71
CA ARG A 162 -14.56 0.94 -7.15
C ARG A 162 -14.65 2.47 -7.26
N LEU A 163 -13.54 3.18 -7.05
CA LEU A 163 -13.47 4.64 -7.17
C LEU A 163 -13.56 5.10 -8.63
N TRP A 164 -12.91 4.42 -9.57
CA TRP A 164 -12.97 4.69 -11.02
C TRP A 164 -14.40 4.71 -11.55
N ASN A 165 -15.26 3.82 -11.04
CA ASN A 165 -16.70 3.85 -11.28
C ASN A 165 -17.39 4.98 -10.49
N LYS A 166 -17.20 5.04 -9.16
CA LYS A 166 -17.90 5.97 -8.26
C LYS A 166 -17.64 7.46 -8.56
N LEU A 167 -16.44 7.80 -9.03
CA LEU A 167 -16.01 9.17 -9.35
C LEU A 167 -16.34 9.58 -10.80
N GLY A 168 -16.93 8.69 -11.61
CA GLY A 168 -17.33 8.99 -12.99
C GLY A 168 -16.20 8.90 -14.02
N CYS A 169 -15.05 8.32 -13.67
CA CYS A 169 -13.88 8.26 -14.56
C CYS A 169 -14.15 7.43 -15.83
N LEU A 170 -14.89 6.31 -15.69
CA LEU A 170 -15.17 5.41 -16.81
C LEU A 170 -16.07 6.01 -17.90
N GLN A 171 -16.88 7.02 -17.56
CA GLN A 171 -17.80 7.68 -18.48
C GLN A 171 -17.07 8.50 -19.56
N CYS A 172 -15.82 8.90 -19.29
CA CYS A 172 -14.98 9.63 -20.24
C CYS A 172 -13.80 8.77 -20.72
N HIS A 173 -13.17 7.99 -19.84
CA HIS A 173 -11.95 7.24 -20.14
C HIS A 173 -12.15 5.74 -20.39
N GLY A 174 -13.38 5.21 -20.32
CA GLY A 174 -13.65 3.78 -20.51
C GLY A 174 -13.37 2.91 -19.28
N LEU A 175 -13.64 1.61 -19.37
CA LEU A 175 -13.56 0.67 -18.26
C LEU A 175 -12.12 0.34 -17.83
N ARG A 176 -11.17 0.43 -18.77
CA ARG A 176 -9.72 0.15 -18.65
C ARG A 176 -8.88 1.23 -19.36
N GLY A 177 -9.32 2.49 -19.31
CA GLY A 177 -8.59 3.60 -19.90
C GLY A 177 -8.61 3.65 -21.44
N GLU A 178 -9.43 2.85 -22.13
CA GLU A 178 -9.51 2.80 -23.59
C GLU A 178 -9.98 4.12 -24.26
N GLY A 179 -10.53 5.05 -23.48
CA GLY A 179 -11.04 6.34 -23.95
C GLY A 179 -12.43 6.25 -24.57
N GLY A 180 -12.88 7.34 -25.17
CA GLY A 180 -14.16 7.42 -25.85
C GLY A 180 -14.34 8.76 -26.58
N VAL A 181 -15.60 9.13 -26.84
CA VAL A 181 -15.93 10.42 -27.47
C VAL A 181 -15.69 11.59 -26.50
N THR A 182 -15.90 11.38 -25.20
CA THR A 182 -15.84 12.42 -24.16
C THR A 182 -14.45 12.61 -23.55
N GLY A 183 -13.59 11.58 -23.55
CA GLY A 183 -12.28 11.62 -22.90
C GLY A 183 -11.22 10.79 -23.61
N PRO A 184 -9.94 11.18 -23.50
CA PRO A 184 -8.84 10.52 -24.19
C PRO A 184 -8.56 9.12 -23.62
N ALA A 185 -7.98 8.27 -24.47
CA ALA A 185 -7.39 7.01 -24.03
C ALA A 185 -6.17 7.28 -23.12
N ILE A 186 -6.10 6.54 -22.02
CA ILE A 186 -5.03 6.59 -21.01
C ILE A 186 -4.44 5.20 -20.68
N ILE A 187 -4.65 4.20 -21.53
CA ILE A 187 -3.91 2.92 -21.47
C ILE A 187 -2.41 3.19 -21.43
N GLY A 188 -1.73 2.58 -20.47
CA GLY A 188 -0.29 2.69 -20.25
C GLY A 188 0.18 4.05 -19.73
N ILE A 189 -0.71 4.94 -19.28
CA ILE A 189 -0.33 6.30 -18.84
C ILE A 189 0.70 6.30 -17.70
N THR A 190 0.62 5.32 -16.79
CA THR A 190 1.59 5.11 -15.69
C THR A 190 2.97 4.66 -16.16
N LYS A 191 3.05 4.07 -17.36
CA LYS A 191 4.32 3.67 -18.02
C LYS A 191 4.94 4.84 -18.79
N LYS A 192 4.17 5.91 -19.03
CA LYS A 192 4.58 7.10 -19.80
C LYS A 192 4.90 8.32 -18.92
N TYR A 193 4.25 8.48 -17.77
CA TYR A 193 4.41 9.63 -16.87
C TYR A 193 4.59 9.20 -15.42
N LYS A 194 5.34 9.99 -14.64
CA LYS A 194 5.47 9.82 -13.18
C LYS A 194 4.11 9.97 -12.48
N TYR A 195 3.91 9.25 -11.38
CA TYR A 195 2.65 9.27 -10.63
C TYR A 195 2.26 10.68 -10.16
N ASP A 196 3.21 11.53 -9.78
CA ASP A 196 2.96 12.91 -9.32
C ASP A 196 2.27 13.75 -10.40
N TRP A 197 2.72 13.60 -11.66
CA TRP A 197 2.10 14.24 -12.83
C TRP A 197 0.67 13.72 -13.08
N ILE A 198 0.46 12.40 -12.91
CA ILE A 198 -0.87 11.78 -13.05
C ILE A 198 -1.80 12.22 -11.91
N ARG A 199 -1.29 12.35 -10.68
CA ARG A 199 -2.04 12.84 -9.52
C ARG A 199 -2.40 14.31 -9.67
N LEU A 200 -1.52 15.13 -10.28
CA LEU A 200 -1.85 16.50 -10.69
C LEU A 200 -2.91 16.52 -11.79
N CYS A 201 -2.83 15.66 -12.81
CA CYS A 201 -3.90 15.54 -13.81
C CYS A 201 -5.26 15.18 -13.20
N ILE A 202 -5.30 14.32 -12.18
CA ILE A 202 -6.56 13.95 -11.51
C ILE A 202 -7.05 15.07 -10.57
N THR A 203 -6.20 15.59 -9.70
CA THR A 203 -6.62 16.57 -8.67
C THR A 203 -6.73 18.00 -9.19
N ARG A 204 -5.97 18.33 -10.24
CA ARG A 204 -5.76 19.69 -10.79
C ARG A 204 -5.50 19.69 -12.31
N PRO A 205 -6.43 19.16 -13.13
CA PRO A 205 -6.26 19.05 -14.59
C PRO A 205 -6.01 20.40 -15.27
N GLU A 206 -6.41 21.53 -14.67
CA GLU A 206 -6.19 22.87 -15.21
C GLU A 206 -4.70 23.26 -15.29
N VAL A 207 -3.82 22.59 -14.53
CA VAL A 207 -2.37 22.83 -14.51
C VAL A 207 -1.68 22.27 -15.76
N HIS A 208 -2.19 21.18 -16.33
CA HIS A 208 -1.60 20.51 -17.50
C HIS A 208 -2.42 20.67 -18.79
N HIS A 209 -3.74 20.85 -18.66
CA HIS A 209 -4.67 20.97 -19.79
C HIS A 209 -5.31 22.36 -19.92
N GLY A 210 -4.99 23.28 -19.00
CA GLY A 210 -5.49 24.66 -18.99
C GLY A 210 -6.93 24.80 -18.50
N LYS A 211 -7.37 26.04 -18.30
CA LYS A 211 -8.70 26.40 -17.74
C LYS A 211 -9.92 26.05 -18.62
N LYS A 212 -9.71 25.38 -19.76
CA LYS A 212 -10.76 24.89 -20.67
C LYS A 212 -10.81 23.36 -20.74
N THR A 213 -10.23 22.68 -19.75
CA THR A 213 -10.32 21.22 -19.66
C THR A 213 -11.72 20.81 -19.23
N GLU A 214 -12.31 19.85 -19.94
CA GLU A 214 -13.57 19.20 -19.56
C GLU A 214 -13.37 18.15 -18.44
N MET A 215 -12.12 17.84 -18.08
CA MET A 215 -11.80 16.92 -16.99
C MET A 215 -12.09 17.58 -15.63
N PRO A 216 -12.95 17.00 -14.76
CA PRO A 216 -13.22 17.55 -13.43
C PRO A 216 -11.97 17.54 -12.54
N ALA A 217 -11.81 18.56 -11.70
CA ALA A 217 -10.76 18.61 -10.69
C ALA A 217 -11.19 17.81 -9.45
N PHE A 218 -10.51 16.69 -9.18
CA PHE A 218 -10.78 15.82 -8.04
C PHE A 218 -9.98 16.23 -6.79
N SER A 219 -9.90 17.54 -6.49
CA SER A 219 -9.08 18.09 -5.39
C SER A 219 -9.51 17.56 -4.00
N GLU A 220 -10.80 17.32 -3.81
CA GLU A 220 -11.39 16.88 -2.53
C GLU A 220 -11.29 15.36 -2.32
N VAL A 221 -10.77 14.60 -3.28
CA VAL A 221 -10.57 13.15 -3.13
C VAL A 221 -9.32 12.91 -2.27
N PRO A 222 -9.41 12.15 -1.16
CA PRO A 222 -8.25 11.86 -0.32
C PRO A 222 -7.09 11.29 -1.13
N PHE A 223 -5.85 11.72 -0.89
CA PHE A 223 -4.69 11.31 -1.72
C PHE A 223 -4.54 9.78 -1.79
N MET A 224 -4.89 9.03 -0.74
CA MET A 224 -4.88 7.55 -0.77
C MET A 224 -5.97 6.92 -1.66
N ASP A 225 -7.10 7.61 -1.87
CA ASP A 225 -8.12 7.24 -2.85
C ASP A 225 -7.67 7.62 -4.28
N VAL A 226 -6.98 8.75 -4.44
CA VAL A 226 -6.34 9.10 -5.74
C VAL A 226 -5.26 8.07 -6.09
N GLU A 227 -4.44 7.63 -5.13
CA GLU A 227 -3.46 6.56 -5.39
C GLU A 227 -4.12 5.24 -5.74
N ALA A 228 -5.20 4.86 -5.04
CA ALA A 228 -5.94 3.67 -5.40
C ALA A 228 -6.41 3.71 -6.87
N VAL A 229 -6.91 4.87 -7.32
CA VAL A 229 -7.26 5.09 -8.75
C VAL A 229 -6.03 4.96 -9.66
N ILE A 230 -4.88 5.55 -9.31
CA ILE A 230 -3.64 5.46 -10.11
C ILE A 230 -3.08 4.02 -10.14
N ASP A 231 -3.22 3.26 -9.07
CA ASP A 231 -2.83 1.85 -9.01
C ASP A 231 -3.74 0.95 -9.84
N PHE A 232 -5.04 1.25 -9.86
CA PHE A 232 -5.95 0.63 -10.83
C PHE A 232 -5.58 1.00 -12.27
N MET A 233 -5.23 2.27 -12.54
CA MET A 233 -4.72 2.69 -13.85
C MET A 233 -3.40 2.01 -14.25
N ASN A 234 -2.59 1.57 -13.28
CA ASN A 234 -1.38 0.80 -13.55
C ASN A 234 -1.66 -0.65 -14.02
N THR A 235 -2.90 -1.13 -13.94
CA THR A 235 -3.29 -2.48 -14.40
C THR A 235 -3.56 -2.58 -15.91
N PHE A 236 -3.51 -1.47 -16.65
CA PHE A 236 -3.70 -1.40 -18.11
C PHE A 236 -2.59 -0.59 -18.81
#